data_AF-C3ZUW8-F1
#
_entry.id   AF-C3ZUW8-F1
#
_cell.length_a   1.000
_cell.length_b   1.000
_cell.length_c   1.000
_cell.angle_alpha   90.00
_cell.angle_beta   90.00
_cell.angle_gamma   90.00
#
_symmetry.space_group_name_H-M   'P 1'
#
loop_
_entity.id
_entity.type
_entity.pdbx_description
1 polymer ?
#
loop_
_entity_poly.entity_id
_entity_poly.type
_entity_poly.pdbx_seq_one_letter_code
_entity_poly.pdbx_strand_id
1 'polypeptide(L)'
;MSEGKYMACCLLYRGDVVPMDVNTAISNIKTKRTIQFVDWCPTGFKVGINYQPPTVVPGGDLAKVQRAVCMLSNTTAIAEAWAR
;
A
#
# COMPACT_ATOMS: atom_id res chain seq x y z
N MET A 1 -7.41 -22.53 -6.18
CA MET A 1 -6.51 -21.57 -5.52
C MET A 1 -7.37 -20.41 -5.08
N SER A 2 -7.61 -20.27 -3.78
CA SER A 2 -8.37 -19.13 -3.25
C SER A 2 -7.51 -17.88 -3.39
N GLU A 3 -8.01 -16.86 -4.09
CA GLU A 3 -7.45 -15.51 -4.05
C GLU A 3 -7.24 -15.11 -2.58
N GLY A 4 -6.00 -14.81 -2.18
CA GLY A 4 -5.69 -14.48 -0.79
C GLY A 4 -6.46 -13.26 -0.30
N LYS A 5 -6.81 -13.24 0.99
CA LYS A 5 -7.53 -12.14 1.63
C LYS A 5 -6.58 -11.27 2.45
N TYR A 6 -6.82 -9.97 2.43
CA TYR A 6 -6.10 -9.00 3.25
C TYR A 6 -6.60 -9.06 4.71
N MET A 7 -5.67 -9.23 5.64
CA MET A 7 -5.89 -9.09 7.09
C MET A 7 -5.56 -7.67 7.58
N ALA A 8 -4.58 -7.02 6.97
CA ALA A 8 -4.23 -5.62 7.24
C ALA A 8 -3.51 -5.01 6.03
N CYS A 9 -3.65 -3.69 5.87
CA CYS A 9 -2.90 -2.93 4.86
C CYS A 9 -2.46 -1.57 5.41
N CYS A 10 -1.17 -1.24 5.26
CA CYS A 10 -0.59 0.04 5.64
C CYS A 10 0.01 0.71 4.39
N LEU A 11 -0.39 1.95 4.11
CA LEU A 11 0.16 2.79 3.06
C LEU A 11 1.06 3.86 3.68
N LEU A 12 2.36 3.76 3.41
CA LEU A 12 3.39 4.68 3.89
C LEU A 12 3.85 5.58 2.75
N TYR A 13 3.25 6.76 2.67
CA TYR A 13 3.54 7.76 1.66
C TYR A 13 4.76 8.60 2.04
N ARG A 14 5.49 9.04 1.02
CA ARG A 14 6.61 9.96 1.15
C ARG A 14 6.59 11.04 0.06
N GLY A 15 6.95 12.28 0.39
CA GLY A 15 7.12 13.40 -0.53
C GLY A 15 5.93 14.34 -0.61
N ASP A 16 5.77 15.00 -1.75
CA ASP A 16 4.65 15.90 -2.05
C ASP A 16 3.34 15.12 -2.17
N VAL A 17 2.65 14.94 -1.04
CA VAL A 17 1.44 14.11 -0.92
C VAL A 17 0.38 14.89 -0.14
N VAL A 18 -0.75 15.15 -0.79
CA VAL A 18 -1.91 15.80 -0.17
C VAL A 18 -2.80 14.73 0.49
N PRO A 19 -3.15 14.86 1.79
CA PRO A 19 -3.98 13.87 2.48
C PRO A 19 -5.34 13.58 1.82
N MET A 20 -5.95 14.59 1.19
CA MET A 20 -7.22 14.43 0.46
C MET A 20 -7.09 13.47 -0.74
N ASP A 21 -5.97 13.56 -1.47
CA ASP A 21 -5.70 12.69 -2.61
C ASP A 21 -5.52 11.23 -2.16
N VAL A 22 -4.89 11.01 -1.00
CA VAL A 22 -4.73 9.68 -0.39
C VAL A 22 -6.10 9.08 -0.05
N ASN A 23 -6.98 9.84 0.59
CA ASN A 23 -8.33 9.38 0.94
C ASN A 23 -9.16 9.06 -0.31
N THR A 24 -9.03 9.87 -1.36
CA THR A 24 -9.68 9.65 -2.66
C THR A 24 -9.17 8.38 -3.32
N ALA A 25 -7.84 8.18 -3.34
CA ALA A 25 -7.23 6.98 -3.88
C ALA A 25 -7.66 5.71 -3.12
N ILE A 26 -7.71 5.75 -1.79
CA ILE A 26 -8.18 4.61 -0.97
C ILE A 26 -9.65 4.31 -1.26
N SER A 27 -10.50 5.33 -1.36
CA SER A 27 -11.91 5.15 -1.72
C SER A 27 -12.06 4.48 -3.09
N ASN A 28 -11.29 4.92 -4.08
CA ASN A 28 -11.27 4.32 -5.43
C ASN A 28 -10.74 2.89 -5.44
N ILE A 29 -9.82 2.56 -4.54
CA ILE A 29 -9.24 1.22 -4.43
C ILE A 29 -10.23 0.27 -3.74
N LYS A 30 -10.97 0.74 -2.74
CA LYS A 30 -11.99 -0.05 -2.00
C LYS A 30 -13.17 -0.48 -2.86
N THR A 31 -13.48 0.22 -3.95
CA THR A 31 -14.57 -0.17 -4.86
C THR A 31 -14.17 -1.32 -5.80
N LYS A 32 -12.87 -1.67 -5.89
CA LYS A 32 -12.39 -2.74 -6.76
C LYS A 32 -12.61 -4.10 -6.12
N ARG A 33 -13.19 -5.04 -6.88
CA ARG A 33 -13.45 -6.43 -6.43
C ARG A 33 -12.17 -7.25 -6.16
N THR A 34 -11.02 -6.76 -6.60
CA THR A 34 -9.70 -7.40 -6.45
C THR A 34 -9.09 -7.23 -5.06
N ILE A 35 -9.68 -6.39 -4.19
CA ILE A 35 -9.22 -6.23 -2.82
C ILE A 35 -10.30 -6.74 -1.88
N GLN A 36 -10.04 -7.89 -1.29
CA GLN A 36 -10.94 -8.55 -0.36
C GLN A 36 -10.29 -8.61 1.01
N PHE A 37 -10.86 -7.87 1.96
CA PHE A 37 -10.48 -8.00 3.35
C PHE A 37 -11.23 -9.17 3.99
N VAL A 38 -10.64 -9.72 5.05
CA VAL A 38 -11.33 -10.63 5.97
C VAL A 38 -12.47 -9.91 6.69
N ASP A 39 -13.54 -10.62 7.02
CA ASP A 39 -14.79 -10.04 7.54
C ASP A 39 -14.60 -9.29 8.87
N TRP A 40 -13.59 -9.67 9.66
CA TRP A 40 -13.24 -9.02 10.93
C TRP A 40 -12.33 -7.79 10.78
N CYS A 41 -11.99 -7.37 9.56
CA CYS A 41 -11.16 -6.17 9.28
C CYS A 41 -11.84 -5.18 8.31
N PRO A 42 -12.90 -4.46 8.72
CA PRO A 42 -13.70 -3.62 7.83
C PRO A 42 -13.04 -2.29 7.42
N THR A 43 -12.14 -1.72 8.24
CA THR A 43 -11.52 -0.39 7.99
C THR A 43 -10.28 -0.47 7.07
N GLY A 44 -9.56 -1.60 7.13
CA GLY A 44 -8.64 -2.16 6.13
C GLY A 44 -7.31 -1.43 5.89
N PHE A 45 -7.30 -0.09 5.87
CA PHE A 45 -6.14 0.71 5.49
C PHE A 45 -5.70 1.66 6.61
N LYS A 46 -4.42 1.56 6.99
CA LYS A 46 -3.72 2.56 7.82
C LYS A 46 -2.85 3.42 6.91
N VAL A 47 -2.79 4.73 7.20
CA VAL A 47 -2.03 5.69 6.39
C VAL A 47 -0.97 6.37 7.25
N GLY A 48 0.24 6.50 6.72
CA GLY A 48 1.30 7.37 7.23
C GLY A 48 1.85 8.23 6.10
N ILE A 49 2.18 9.49 6.39
CA ILE A 49 2.73 10.44 5.41
C ILE A 49 3.99 11.07 5.98
N ASN A 50 5.08 11.00 5.23
CA ASN A 50 6.31 11.74 5.48
C ASN A 50 6.52 12.77 4.35
N TYR A 51 6.49 14.06 4.67
CA TYR A 51 6.58 15.11 3.64
C TYR A 51 7.98 15.32 3.04
N GLN A 52 9.01 14.67 3.58
CA GLN A 52 10.35 14.72 2.97
C GLN A 52 10.36 13.94 1.65
N PRO A 53 10.89 14.47 0.55
CA PRO A 53 10.98 13.74 -0.72
C PRO A 53 11.78 12.43 -0.60
N PRO A 54 11.47 11.40 -1.41
CA PRO A 54 12.32 10.22 -1.53
C PRO A 54 13.75 10.60 -1.95
N THR A 55 14.74 10.11 -1.21
CA THR A 55 16.16 10.31 -1.53
C THR A 55 16.64 9.19 -2.45
N VAL A 56 17.51 9.54 -3.39
CA VAL A 56 18.19 8.58 -4.28
C VAL A 56 19.68 8.56 -3.97
N VAL A 57 20.32 7.41 -4.20
CA VAL A 57 21.78 7.29 -4.09
C VAL A 57 22.41 7.90 -5.36
N PRO A 58 23.44 8.77 -5.24
CA PRO A 58 24.17 9.27 -6.41
C PRO A 58 24.75 8.12 -7.25
N GLY A 59 24.49 8.11 -8.55
CA GLY A 59 24.90 7.03 -9.45
C GLY A 59 24.06 5.74 -9.35
N GLY A 60 23.00 5.73 -8.55
CA GLY A 60 22.07 4.59 -8.47
C GLY A 60 21.03 4.58 -9.60
N ASP A 61 20.30 3.47 -9.68
CA ASP A 61 19.42 3.17 -10.83
C ASP A 61 18.04 3.85 -10.77
N LEU A 62 17.65 4.40 -9.61
CA LEU A 62 16.34 4.99 -9.40
C LEU A 62 16.33 6.48 -9.67
N ALA A 63 15.38 6.92 -10.49
CA ALA A 63 15.14 8.34 -10.76
C ALA A 63 14.63 9.09 -9.52
N LYS A 64 14.93 10.39 -9.43
CA LYS A 64 14.31 11.28 -8.44
C LYS A 64 12.82 11.40 -8.72
N VAL A 65 12.00 11.27 -7.68
CA VAL A 65 10.54 11.38 -7.77
C VAL A 65 10.00 12.35 -6.72
N GLN A 66 8.88 13.00 -7.03
CA GLN A 66 8.23 13.96 -6.12
C GLN A 66 7.50 13.26 -4.97
N ARG A 67 7.02 12.04 -5.20
CA ARG A 67 6.28 11.23 -4.23
C ARG A 67 6.48 9.74 -4.46
N ALA A 68 6.39 8.96 -3.40
CA ALA A 68 6.42 7.50 -3.44
C ALA A 68 5.48 6.92 -2.38
N VAL A 69 5.13 5.64 -2.53
CA VAL A 69 4.34 4.89 -1.55
C VAL A 69 4.97 3.52 -1.33
N CYS A 70 5.04 3.08 -0.07
CA CYS A 70 5.32 1.71 0.30
C CYS A 70 4.06 1.11 0.93
N MET A 71 3.59 -0.02 0.39
CA MET A 71 2.48 -0.77 0.96
C MET A 71 3.01 -1.96 1.75
N LEU A 72 2.65 -2.02 3.03
CA LEU A 72 2.86 -3.20 3.86
C LEU A 72 1.52 -3.88 4.07
N SER A 73 1.34 -5.06 3.48
CA SER A 73 0.09 -5.81 3.55
C SER A 73 0.30 -7.16 4.20
N ASN A 74 -0.57 -7.51 5.15
CA ASN A 74 -0.69 -8.87 5.66
C ASN A 74 -1.81 -9.57 4.87
N THR A 75 -1.46 -10.54 4.04
CA THR A 75 -2.40 -11.28 3.17
C THR A 75 -2.22 -12.78 3.32
N THR A 76 -3.32 -13.54 3.30
CA THR A 76 -3.26 -15.01 3.32
C THR A 76 -2.60 -15.60 2.07
N ALA A 77 -2.45 -14.81 1.00
CA ALA A 77 -1.74 -15.22 -0.21
C ALA A 77 -0.28 -15.63 0.06
N ILE A 78 0.34 -15.14 1.14
CA ILE A 78 1.71 -15.53 1.51
C ILE A 78 1.85 -17.03 1.77
N ALA A 79 0.75 -17.74 2.10
CA ALA A 79 0.73 -19.20 2.22
C ALA A 79 1.22 -19.90 0.94
N GLU A 80 1.01 -19.33 -0.23
CA GLU A 80 1.49 -19.89 -1.51
C GLU A 80 3.02 -19.87 -1.61
N ALA A 81 3.70 -18.91 -0.98
CA ALA A 81 5.16 -18.88 -0.94
C ALA A 81 5.72 -19.97 -0.02
N TRP A 82 5.01 -20.29 1.08
CA TRP A 82 5.38 -21.36 2.02
C TRP A 82 5.08 -22.77 1.51
N ALA A 83 4.19 -22.89 0.53
CA ALA A 83 3.85 -24.16 -0.12
C ALA A 83 4.80 -24.54 -1.26
N ARG A 84 5.83 -23.72 -1.54
CA ARG A 84 6.90 -23.99 -2.52
C ARG A 84 8.04 -24.74 -1.86
#